data_AF-A0A367IPX8-F1
#
_entry.id   AF-A0A367IPX8-F1
#
_cell.length_a   1.000
_cell.length_b   1.000
_cell.length_c   1.000
_cell.angle_alpha   90.00
_cell.angle_beta   90.00
_cell.angle_gamma   90.00
#
_symmetry.space_group_name_H-M   'P 1'
#
loop_
_entity.id
_entity.type
_entity.pdbx_description
1 polymer ?
#
loop_
_entity_poly.entity_id
_entity_poly.type
_entity_poly.pdbx_seq_one_letter_code
_entity_poly.pdbx_strand_id
1 'polypeptide(L)'
;TTQAQVNRTKLYTSALMLHNTLKNIKPSLFHGLSKLYTVHEDMTVNYLSYQPNSAAQSTASDVSMLPFWRLNFGFGRPDRTRGYITFGGNGCFIVFVTDGC
;
A
#
# COMPACT_ATOMS: atom_id res chain seq x y z
N THR A 1 9.70 7.98 11.46
CA THR A 1 10.78 8.62 10.68
C THR A 1 10.17 9.76 9.87
N THR A 2 10.71 10.97 9.94
CA THR A 2 10.16 12.09 9.15
C THR A 2 10.69 12.05 7.71
N GLN A 3 9.96 12.60 6.73
CA GLN A 3 10.40 12.66 5.33
C GLN A 3 11.79 13.29 5.17
N ALA A 4 12.11 14.32 5.97
CA ALA A 4 13.42 14.96 5.98
C ALA A 4 14.56 14.00 6.38
N GLN A 5 14.25 13.01 7.22
CA GLN A 5 15.20 11.99 7.67
C GLN A 5 15.38 10.89 6.60
N VAL A 6 14.30 10.54 5.89
CA VAL A 6 14.32 9.57 4.78
C VAL A 6 15.22 10.05 3.64
N ASN A 7 15.19 11.35 3.32
CA ASN A 7 16.05 11.92 2.27
C ASN A 7 17.55 11.84 2.58
N ARG A 8 17.93 11.67 3.85
CA ARG A 8 19.32 11.55 4.30
C ARG A 8 19.79 10.11 4.44
N THR A 9 18.87 9.15 4.44
CA THR A 9 19.19 7.72 4.54
C THR A 9 19.47 7.11 3.18
N LYS A 10 20.43 6.19 3.12
CA LYS A 10 20.73 5.42 1.89
C LYS A 10 19.57 4.50 1.56
N LEU A 11 19.26 4.37 0.26
CA LEU A 11 18.13 3.58 -0.24
C LEU A 11 18.11 2.13 0.28
N TYR A 12 19.26 1.45 0.27
CA TYR A 12 19.34 0.05 0.70
C TYR A 12 18.99 -0.12 2.19
N THR A 13 19.30 0.88 3.02
CA THR A 13 18.98 0.84 4.46
C THR A 13 17.48 0.92 4.66
N SER A 14 16.81 1.83 3.94
CA SER A 14 15.35 1.95 3.96
C SER A 14 14.66 0.68 3.43
N ALA A 15 15.20 0.09 2.36
CA ALA A 15 14.69 -1.17 1.80
C ALA A 15 14.83 -2.34 2.81
N LEU A 16 15.97 -2.44 3.49
CA LEU A 16 16.20 -3.46 4.51
C LEU A 16 15.26 -3.29 5.71
N MET A 17 15.05 -2.06 6.17
CA MET A 17 14.08 -1.77 7.24
C MET A 17 12.66 -2.18 6.84
N LEU A 18 12.24 -1.87 5.60
CA LEU A 18 10.94 -2.28 5.08
C LEU A 18 10.80 -3.81 5.02
N HIS A 19 11.81 -4.50 4.46
CA HIS A 19 11.85 -5.96 4.40
C HIS A 19 11.70 -6.59 5.78
N ASN A 20 12.49 -6.13 6.76
CA ASN A 20 12.43 -6.63 8.13
C ASN A 20 11.08 -6.34 8.79
N THR A 21 10.46 -5.20 8.49
CA THR A 21 9.13 -4.87 9.02
C THR A 21 8.09 -5.85 8.47
N LEU A 22 8.05 -6.06 7.15
CA LEU A 22 7.10 -6.98 6.50
C LEU A 22 7.31 -8.44 6.95
N LYS A 23 8.56 -8.89 7.06
CA LYS A 23 8.91 -10.24 7.49
C LYS A 23 8.44 -10.55 8.93
N ASN A 24 8.40 -9.53 9.79
CA ASN A 24 8.06 -9.69 11.21
C ASN A 24 6.57 -9.39 11.51
N ILE A 25 5.73 -9.21 10.50
CA ILE A 25 4.28 -9.06 10.70
C ILE A 25 3.72 -10.36 11.27
N LYS A 26 3.19 -10.30 12.50
CA LYS A 26 2.56 -11.44 13.15
C LYS A 26 1.17 -11.68 12.56
N PRO A 27 0.82 -12.92 12.17
CA PRO A 27 -0.52 -13.22 11.66
C PRO A 27 -1.66 -12.86 12.63
N SER A 28 -1.40 -12.90 13.93
CA SER A 28 -2.36 -12.50 14.97
C SER A 28 -2.78 -11.02 14.88
N LEU A 29 -1.99 -10.17 14.23
CA LEU A 29 -2.34 -8.78 13.94
C LEU A 29 -3.60 -8.71 13.08
N PHE A 30 -3.73 -9.56 12.05
CA PHE A 30 -4.89 -9.57 11.15
C PHE A 30 -6.15 -9.98 11.90
N HIS A 31 -6.06 -10.96 12.79
CA HIS A 31 -7.17 -11.33 13.66
C HIS A 31 -7.57 -10.18 14.60
N GLY A 32 -6.60 -9.49 15.19
CA GLY A 32 -6.85 -8.31 16.02
C GLY A 32 -7.55 -7.19 15.26
N LEU A 33 -7.08 -6.87 14.06
CA LEU A 33 -7.68 -5.88 13.17
C LEU A 33 -9.12 -6.29 12.78
N SER A 34 -9.32 -7.53 12.36
CA SER A 34 -10.65 -8.05 12.01
C SER A 34 -11.61 -7.92 13.17
N LYS A 35 -11.21 -8.32 14.38
CA LYS A 35 -12.05 -8.20 15.58
C LYS A 35 -12.40 -6.74 15.88
N LEU A 36 -11.45 -5.84 15.69
CA LEU A 36 -11.66 -4.41 15.92
C LEU A 36 -12.69 -3.83 14.94
N TYR A 37 -12.67 -4.23 13.67
CA TYR A 37 -13.71 -3.89 12.68
C TYR A 37 -15.05 -4.59 12.92
N THR A 38 -15.06 -5.77 13.54
CA THR A 38 -16.33 -6.48 13.86
C THR A 38 -17.00 -5.90 15.11
N VAL A 39 -16.22 -5.43 16.09
CA VAL A 39 -16.75 -4.89 17.35
C VAL A 39 -17.18 -3.44 17.19
N HIS A 40 -16.46 -2.67 16.38
CA HIS A 40 -16.85 -1.31 16.02
C HIS A 40 -17.55 -1.39 14.67
N GLU A 41 -18.89 -1.34 14.66
CA GLU A 41 -19.72 -1.34 13.44
C GLU A 41 -19.41 -0.18 12.48
N ASP A 42 -18.59 0.77 12.92
CA ASP A 42 -18.20 1.94 12.17
C ASP A 42 -16.79 1.77 11.58
N MET A 43 -16.67 2.01 10.27
CA MET A 43 -15.40 1.94 9.53
C MET A 43 -14.41 3.06 9.93
N THR A 44 -14.74 3.84 10.97
CA THR A 44 -13.96 4.97 11.46
C THR A 44 -12.62 4.59 12.08
N VAL A 45 -12.41 3.31 12.35
CA VAL A 45 -11.13 2.71 12.76
C VAL A 45 -9.96 3.14 11.85
N ASN A 46 -10.19 3.19 10.53
CA ASN A 46 -9.17 3.63 9.57
C ASN A 46 -8.76 5.10 9.78
N TYR A 47 -9.68 5.96 10.22
CA TYR A 47 -9.41 7.38 10.45
C TYR A 47 -8.66 7.66 11.76
N LEU A 48 -8.57 6.70 12.69
CA LEU A 48 -7.89 6.89 13.98
C LEU A 48 -6.36 6.90 13.85
N SER A 49 -5.81 6.26 12.81
CA SER A 49 -4.36 6.16 12.61
C SER A 49 -3.86 6.72 11.29
N TYR A 50 -4.75 6.93 10.32
CA TYR A 50 -4.39 7.52 9.04
C TYR A 50 -4.33 9.05 9.12
N GLN A 51 -3.14 9.61 8.93
CA GLN A 51 -2.92 11.06 8.86
C GLN A 51 -2.57 11.47 7.43
N PRO A 52 -3.57 11.75 6.58
CA PRO A 52 -3.32 12.23 5.23
C PRO A 52 -2.52 13.53 5.27
N ASN A 53 -1.59 13.71 4.32
CA ASN A 53 -0.72 14.90 4.21
C ASN A 53 0.27 15.12 5.37
N SER A 54 0.49 14.13 6.24
CA SER A 54 1.54 14.21 7.26
C SER A 54 2.94 14.11 6.65
N ALA A 55 3.87 14.93 7.13
CA ALA A 55 5.30 14.84 6.75
C ALA A 55 5.99 13.56 7.28
N ALA A 56 5.29 12.76 8.09
CA ALA A 56 5.79 11.53 8.69
C ALA A 56 5.15 10.26 8.12
N GLN A 57 4.09 10.37 7.31
CA GLN A 57 3.36 9.21 6.78
C GLN A 57 3.30 9.27 5.26
N SER A 58 3.61 8.12 4.64
CA SER A 58 3.35 7.88 3.23
C SER A 58 2.72 6.51 3.07
N THR A 59 1.77 6.41 2.16
CA THR A 59 1.03 5.18 1.85
C THR A 59 1.30 4.79 0.41
N ALA A 60 1.62 3.52 0.20
CA ALA A 60 1.77 2.92 -1.11
C ALA A 60 0.96 1.62 -1.15
N SER A 61 0.25 1.42 -2.26
CA SER A 61 -0.51 0.20 -2.55
C SER A 61 0.17 -0.54 -3.68
N ASP A 62 0.79 -1.68 -3.35
CA ASP A 62 1.38 -2.56 -4.36
C ASP A 62 0.32 -3.52 -4.90
N VAL A 63 -0.01 -3.38 -6.18
CA VAL A 63 -0.92 -4.26 -6.91
C VAL A 63 -0.23 -4.97 -8.06
N SER A 64 1.11 -5.00 -8.04
CA SER A 64 1.95 -5.63 -9.06
C SER A 64 1.66 -7.12 -9.27
N MET A 65 1.28 -7.81 -8.19
CA MET A 65 0.98 -9.24 -8.21
C MET A 65 -0.46 -9.57 -8.62
N LEU A 66 -1.31 -8.55 -8.81
CA LEU A 66 -2.68 -8.79 -9.26
C LEU A 66 -2.70 -9.10 -10.75
N PRO A 67 -3.55 -10.04 -11.21
CA PRO A 67 -3.51 -10.56 -12.58
C PRO A 67 -4.19 -9.63 -13.60
N PHE A 68 -4.10 -8.31 -13.41
CA PHE A 68 -4.78 -7.33 -14.28
C PHE A 68 -4.41 -7.51 -15.75
N TRP A 69 -3.15 -7.79 -16.05
CA TRP A 69 -2.65 -8.01 -17.42
C TRP A 69 -3.09 -9.33 -18.04
N ARG A 70 -3.56 -10.28 -17.20
CA ARG A 70 -4.06 -11.58 -17.65
C ARG A 70 -5.57 -11.58 -17.86
N LEU A 71 -6.27 -10.51 -17.48
CA LEU A 71 -7.70 -10.37 -17.73
C LEU A 71 -7.94 -10.36 -19.24
N ASN A 72 -8.82 -11.23 -19.72
CA ASN A 72 -9.23 -11.26 -21.12
C ASN A 72 -10.73 -11.58 -21.17
N PHE A 73 -11.51 -10.61 -21.62
CA PHE A 73 -12.96 -10.71 -21.74
C PHE A 73 -13.42 -11.09 -23.16
N GLY A 74 -12.52 -11.63 -23.99
CA GLY A 74 -12.79 -11.99 -25.39
C GLY A 74 -12.29 -10.95 -26.41
N PHE A 75 -11.71 -9.84 -25.95
CA PHE A 75 -11.20 -8.76 -26.80
C PHE A 75 -9.67 -8.58 -26.73
N GLY A 76 -8.98 -9.54 -26.09
CA GLY A 76 -7.55 -9.44 -25.83
C GLY A 76 -7.23 -8.97 -24.41
N ARG A 77 -5.94 -8.75 -24.15
CA ARG A 77 -5.42 -8.28 -22.86
C ARG A 77 -5.51 -6.75 -22.77
N PRO A 78 -5.47 -6.15 -21.57
CA PRO A 78 -5.47 -4.71 -21.44
C PRO A 78 -4.18 -4.11 -22.00
N ASP A 79 -4.29 -3.07 -22.81
CA ASP A 79 -3.13 -2.29 -23.29
C ASP A 79 -2.51 -1.43 -22.18
N ARG A 80 -3.31 -1.11 -21.15
CA ARG A 80 -2.89 -0.28 -20.02
C ARG A 80 -3.73 -0.53 -18.78
N THR A 81 -3.09 -0.55 -17.62
CA THR A 81 -3.74 -0.45 -16.31
C THR A 81 -3.41 0.90 -15.69
N ARG A 82 -4.40 1.54 -15.04
CA ARG A 82 -4.23 2.81 -14.34
C ARG A 82 -4.95 2.75 -13.00
N GLY A 83 -4.34 3.35 -11.98
CA GLY A 83 -5.02 3.65 -10.73
C GLY A 83 -5.63 5.03 -10.80
N TYR A 84 -6.88 5.17 -10.35
CA TYR A 84 -7.46 6.49 -10.12
C TYR A 84 -7.03 6.98 -8.74
N ILE A 85 -6.51 8.21 -8.67
CA ILE A 85 -6.19 8.86 -7.39
C ILE A 85 -7.51 9.27 -6.76
N THR A 86 -8.00 8.50 -5.81
CA THR A 86 -9.28 8.75 -5.14
C THR A 86 -9.18 9.76 -4.00
N PHE A 87 -7.98 10.01 -3.47
CA PHE A 87 -7.74 11.00 -2.41
C PHE A 87 -6.38 11.68 -2.57
N GLY A 88 -6.35 13.01 -2.41
CA GLY A 88 -5.12 13.81 -2.48
C GLY A 88 -4.28 13.69 -1.21
N GLY A 89 -2.98 13.42 -1.38
CA GLY A 89 -1.97 13.59 -0.33
C GLY A 89 -0.75 12.68 -0.44
N ASN A 90 0.08 12.67 0.62
CA ASN A 90 1.34 11.90 0.73
C ASN A 90 1.19 10.36 0.61
N GLY A 91 0.02 9.82 0.27
CA GLY A 91 -0.33 8.41 0.36
C GLY A 91 -1.07 7.79 -0.83
N CYS A 92 -0.86 8.27 -2.05
CA CYS A 92 -1.58 7.76 -3.23
C CYS A 92 -0.68 7.05 -4.27
N PHE A 93 0.45 6.47 -3.86
CA PHE A 93 1.30 5.74 -4.81
C PHE A 93 0.75 4.33 -5.05
N ILE A 94 0.41 4.00 -6.30
CA ILE A 94 -0.05 2.67 -6.70
C ILE A 94 0.97 2.07 -7.65
N VAL A 95 1.51 0.90 -7.30
CA VAL A 95 2.48 0.19 -8.14
C VAL A 95 1.76 -0.83 -9.01
N PHE A 96 1.89 -0.64 -10.32
CA PHE A 96 1.51 -1.64 -11.33
C PHE A 96 2.79 -2.24 -11.92
N VAL A 97 2.80 -3.55 -12.12
CA VAL A 97 3.84 -4.24 -12.88
C VAL A 97 3.18 -4.84 -14.10
N THR A 98 3.66 -4.47 -15.28
CA THR A 98 3.34 -5.16 -16.54
C THR A 98 4.00 -6.55 -16.53
N ASP A 99 3.28 -7.59 -16.95
CA ASP A 99 3.93 -8.83 -17.41
C ASP A 99 4.82 -8.41 -18.60
N GLY A 100 6.10 -8.15 -18.33
CA GLY A 100 7.09 -7.87 -19.35
C GLY A 100 7.31 -9.14 -20.16
N CYS A 101 6.96 -9.08 -21.44
CA CYS A 101 7.68 -9.85 -22.45
C CYS A 101 9.04 -9.18 -22.68
#